data_AF-A0A150QND1-F1
#
_entry.id   AF-A0A150QND1-F1
#
_cell.length_a   1.000
_cell.length_b   1.000
_cell.length_c   1.000
_cell.angle_alpha   90.00
_cell.angle_beta   90.00
_cell.angle_gamma   90.00
#
_symmetry.space_group_name_H-M   'P 1'
#
loop_
_entity.id
_entity.type
_entity.pdbx_description
1 polymer ?
#
loop_
_entity_poly.entity_id
_entity_poly.type
_entity_poly.pdbx_seq_one_letter_code
_entity_poly.pdbx_strand_id
1 'polypeptide(L)'
;MLHRVRPIGWACLAGIPLAAAAGCTQDHDLLGRDPPAAASTSGAGAGSGATSSSAATSGAGGGDVVDPPGPTRLTVVNGVADRDAVRFCFLAYPDGTGAGVDPWPGAGEGLAFARAQVVEPLGAVIPEGASVGPRVIAGDLGAIEGLDCAEILALAAEASPPVVAVALPVVPAPVFAEEKSLLLVATGCLGGEGHTHALEKQACGDAYTIDTPTAGLVAVAMSRRTRFDRIGLQVAHASAATPVIDVHLTPERSSVSGVILAQELSYGAISPSPPFTGLARADLGAPEDVAVQAYDPVEGTTMASVPMREILANSDVEATSIADGRGFVLVAVGAAPGTERGGFWQPHTYTLLQSDP
;
A
#
# COMPACT_ATOMS: atom_id res chain seq x y z
N MET A 1 32.82 53.17 22.09
CA MET A 1 31.69 52.91 23.02
C MET A 1 31.34 51.44 22.88
N LEU A 2 32.11 50.57 23.55
CA LEU A 2 31.85 49.97 24.87
C LEU A 2 30.72 48.91 24.87
N HIS A 3 31.19 47.67 24.72
CA HIS A 3 30.72 46.38 25.24
C HIS A 3 29.35 46.27 25.94
N ARG A 4 28.65 45.17 25.61
CA ARG A 4 28.08 44.29 26.64
C ARG A 4 28.12 42.82 26.22
N VAL A 5 29.06 42.11 26.83
CA VAL A 5 29.11 40.65 27.02
C VAL A 5 28.19 40.31 28.19
N ARG A 6 27.47 39.19 28.14
CA ARG A 6 26.94 38.52 29.34
C ARG A 6 27.24 37.00 29.31
N PRO A 7 27.51 36.39 30.47
CA PRO A 7 28.13 35.08 30.59
C PRO A 7 27.17 33.95 31.02
N ILE A 8 27.57 32.74 30.65
CA ILE A 8 27.64 31.47 31.41
C ILE A 8 26.77 31.36 32.68
N GLY A 9 25.86 30.39 32.66
CA GLY A 9 25.27 29.76 33.85
C GLY A 9 25.30 28.23 33.68
N TRP A 10 26.22 27.60 34.39
CA TRP A 10 26.49 26.16 34.47
C TRP A 10 25.78 25.64 35.73
N ALA A 11 24.98 24.57 35.63
CA ALA A 11 24.51 23.83 36.80
C ALA A 11 24.41 22.33 36.46
N CYS A 12 25.26 21.56 37.13
CA CYS A 12 25.28 20.10 37.16
C CYS A 12 24.07 19.52 37.91
N LEU A 13 23.57 18.38 37.45
CA LEU A 13 22.91 17.32 38.23
C LEU A 13 23.09 16.03 37.38
N ALA A 14 24.13 15.23 37.66
CA ALA A 14 24.12 14.11 38.59
C ALA A 14 23.22 12.96 38.11
N GLY A 15 23.85 11.81 37.85
CA GLY A 15 23.31 10.69 37.08
C GLY A 15 22.49 9.67 37.86
N ILE A 16 21.91 8.73 37.11
CA ILE A 16 21.26 7.49 37.56
C ILE A 16 21.49 6.41 36.45
N PRO A 17 21.62 5.12 36.81
CA PRO A 17 22.54 4.16 36.15
C PRO A 17 21.87 3.16 35.18
N LEU A 18 22.75 2.39 34.52
CA LEU A 18 22.59 1.10 33.84
C LEU A 18 21.18 0.49 33.82
N ALA A 19 20.61 0.37 32.61
CA ALA A 19 19.61 -0.64 32.30
C ALA A 19 20.28 -1.79 31.54
N ALA A 20 20.06 -3.00 32.04
CA ALA A 20 20.60 -4.25 31.51
C ALA A 20 20.01 -4.58 30.13
N ALA A 21 20.87 -5.09 29.25
CA ALA A 21 20.49 -5.72 28.00
C ALA A 21 19.74 -7.03 28.30
N ALA A 22 18.42 -7.03 28.05
CA ALA A 22 17.65 -8.25 27.86
C ALA A 22 17.55 -8.49 26.35
N GLY A 23 18.48 -9.29 25.81
CA GLY A 23 18.38 -9.81 24.46
C GLY A 23 17.19 -10.77 24.38
N CYS A 24 16.19 -10.41 23.58
CA CYS A 24 15.12 -11.32 23.19
C CYS A 24 15.68 -12.22 22.07
N THR A 25 16.10 -13.43 22.41
CA THR A 25 16.27 -14.50 21.42
C THR A 25 14.87 -14.99 21.04
N GLN A 26 14.43 -14.68 19.82
CA GLN A 26 13.22 -15.28 19.23
C GLN A 26 13.56 -16.73 18.87
N ASP A 27 13.23 -17.64 19.80
CA ASP A 27 13.29 -19.08 19.59
C ASP A 27 11.92 -19.54 19.06
N HIS A 28 11.83 -19.88 17.77
CA HIS A 28 10.59 -20.24 17.08
C HIS A 28 10.28 -21.76 17.11
N ASP A 29 10.97 -22.53 17.96
CA ASP A 29 10.87 -23.99 18.01
C ASP A 29 9.65 -24.56 18.78
N LEU A 30 8.66 -23.74 19.14
CA LEU A 30 7.51 -24.16 19.96
C LEU A 30 6.18 -24.40 19.20
N LEU A 31 6.19 -24.48 17.87
CA LEU A 31 4.99 -24.86 17.10
C LEU A 31 4.88 -26.37 16.78
N GLY A 32 5.75 -27.21 17.36
CA GLY A 32 5.80 -28.66 17.11
C GLY A 32 5.20 -29.56 18.19
N ARG A 33 4.10 -29.18 18.87
CA ARG A 33 3.42 -30.08 19.82
C ARG A 33 1.94 -30.29 19.48
N ASP A 34 1.62 -31.48 19.00
CA ASP A 34 0.25 -32.00 18.94
C ASP A 34 -0.35 -32.07 20.35
N PRO A 35 -1.58 -31.56 20.59
CA PRO A 35 -2.23 -31.68 21.88
C PRO A 35 -2.89 -33.07 22.05
N PRO A 36 -2.80 -33.68 23.24
CA PRO A 36 -3.57 -34.87 23.57
C PRO A 36 -5.05 -34.54 23.82
N ALA A 37 -5.90 -35.54 23.60
CA ALA A 37 -7.35 -35.43 23.66
C ALA A 37 -7.92 -35.17 25.08
N ALA A 38 -8.97 -34.34 25.09
CA ALA A 38 -10.09 -34.23 26.05
C ALA A 38 -9.85 -33.68 27.47
N ALA A 39 -10.48 -32.53 27.79
CA ALA A 39 -11.63 -32.43 28.72
C ALA A 39 -12.07 -30.95 28.86
N SER A 40 -13.39 -30.74 28.87
CA SER A 40 -14.03 -29.43 29.00
C SER A 40 -13.93 -28.86 30.42
N THR A 41 -13.46 -27.62 30.55
CA THR A 41 -13.88 -26.70 31.64
C THR A 41 -13.79 -25.26 31.15
N SER A 42 -14.90 -24.54 31.33
CA SER A 42 -15.11 -23.12 31.05
C SER A 42 -14.17 -22.19 31.83
N GLY A 43 -13.54 -21.23 31.16
CA GLY A 43 -12.80 -20.14 31.77
C GLY A 43 -12.67 -18.97 30.79
N ALA A 44 -13.18 -17.81 31.18
CA ALA A 44 -13.17 -16.58 30.39
C ALA A 44 -11.78 -15.95 30.34
N GLY A 45 -11.38 -15.41 29.19
CA GLY A 45 -10.24 -14.50 29.08
C GLY A 45 -9.59 -14.39 27.70
N ALA A 46 -9.70 -13.19 27.12
CA ALA A 46 -8.75 -12.50 26.23
C ALA A 46 -8.44 -13.04 24.82
N GLY A 47 -8.47 -12.10 23.86
CA GLY A 47 -7.59 -12.13 22.68
C GLY A 47 -8.27 -12.28 21.32
N SER A 48 -9.09 -11.31 20.92
CA SER A 48 -9.62 -11.24 19.55
C SER A 48 -8.51 -10.81 18.57
N GLY A 49 -7.79 -11.78 18.02
CA GLY A 49 -7.07 -11.61 16.76
C GLY A 49 -8.07 -11.65 15.61
N ALA A 50 -8.55 -10.48 15.20
CA ALA A 50 -9.46 -10.35 14.06
C ALA A 50 -8.67 -10.57 12.76
N THR A 51 -8.69 -11.80 12.25
CA THR A 51 -8.67 -12.00 10.79
C THR A 51 -9.99 -11.43 10.29
N SER A 52 -9.95 -10.22 9.72
CA SER A 52 -11.09 -9.57 9.09
C SER A 52 -11.52 -10.36 7.86
N SER A 53 -12.32 -11.39 8.12
CA SER A 53 -13.27 -11.89 7.14
C SER A 53 -14.23 -10.72 6.90
N SER A 54 -14.11 -10.06 5.75
CA SER A 54 -15.02 -9.01 5.32
C SER A 54 -16.46 -9.48 5.52
N ALA A 55 -17.17 -8.83 6.44
CA ALA A 55 -18.58 -9.04 6.63
C ALA A 55 -19.29 -8.53 5.38
N ALA A 56 -19.56 -9.44 4.45
CA ALA A 56 -20.44 -9.20 3.33
C ALA A 56 -21.80 -8.77 3.90
N THR A 57 -22.19 -7.54 3.60
CA THR A 57 -23.58 -7.11 3.77
C THR A 57 -24.46 -8.10 3.00
N SER A 58 -25.36 -8.74 3.72
CA SER A 58 -26.21 -9.82 3.26
C SER A 58 -27.29 -9.31 2.30
N GLY A 59 -26.88 -9.06 1.06
CA GLY A 59 -27.79 -8.94 -0.07
C GLY A 59 -28.41 -10.31 -0.38
N ALA A 60 -29.69 -10.47 -0.07
CA ALA A 60 -30.42 -11.71 -0.25
C ALA A 60 -30.43 -12.18 -1.73
N GLY A 61 -29.93 -13.41 -1.98
CA GLY A 61 -30.45 -14.28 -3.03
C GLY A 61 -29.82 -14.23 -4.43
N GLY A 62 -28.59 -13.72 -4.60
CA GLY A 62 -27.84 -13.90 -5.85
C GLY A 62 -26.98 -15.16 -5.78
N GLY A 63 -27.21 -16.17 -6.63
CA GLY A 63 -26.33 -17.34 -6.73
C GLY A 63 -24.87 -16.92 -6.96
N ASP A 64 -23.92 -17.77 -6.60
CA ASP A 64 -22.47 -17.51 -6.70
C ASP A 64 -22.11 -17.04 -8.11
N VAL A 65 -22.15 -15.72 -8.32
CA VAL A 65 -21.66 -15.13 -9.55
C VAL A 65 -20.15 -15.36 -9.47
N VAL A 66 -19.58 -16.04 -10.45
CA VAL A 66 -18.14 -16.36 -10.55
C VAL A 66 -17.45 -15.24 -11.32
N ASP A 67 -16.22 -14.88 -10.94
CA ASP A 67 -15.44 -13.90 -11.72
C ASP A 67 -15.04 -14.49 -13.08
N PRO A 68 -15.13 -13.76 -14.20
CA PRO A 68 -14.76 -14.30 -15.51
C PRO A 68 -13.32 -14.83 -15.52
N PRO A 69 -13.10 -16.06 -16.04
CA PRO A 69 -11.76 -16.62 -16.15
C PRO A 69 -10.91 -15.83 -17.16
N GLY A 70 -9.60 -15.88 -17.00
CA GLY A 70 -8.64 -15.22 -17.88
C GLY A 70 -7.21 -15.30 -17.32
N PRO A 71 -6.18 -15.02 -18.14
CA PRO A 71 -4.79 -15.16 -17.72
C PRO A 71 -4.48 -14.28 -16.51
N THR A 72 -3.59 -14.72 -15.62
CA THR A 72 -3.14 -13.88 -14.50
C THR A 72 -2.55 -12.58 -15.03
N ARG A 73 -3.02 -11.44 -14.52
CA ARG A 73 -2.39 -10.14 -14.77
C ARG A 73 -1.92 -9.56 -13.45
N LEU A 74 -0.71 -9.04 -13.40
CA LEU A 74 -0.17 -8.43 -12.20
C LEU A 74 0.07 -6.94 -12.43
N THR A 75 -0.56 -6.11 -11.63
CA THR A 75 -0.29 -4.68 -11.56
C THR A 75 0.42 -4.37 -10.24
N VAL A 76 1.53 -3.65 -10.31
CA VAL A 76 2.26 -3.17 -9.13
C VAL A 76 2.09 -1.66 -9.00
N VAL A 77 1.80 -1.18 -7.80
CA VAL A 77 1.68 0.23 -7.46
C VAL A 77 2.74 0.62 -6.43
N ASN A 78 3.39 1.76 -6.63
CA ASN A 78 4.21 2.39 -5.62
C ASN A 78 3.34 3.28 -4.71
N GLY A 79 3.08 2.83 -3.48
CA GLY A 79 2.46 3.61 -2.41
C GLY A 79 3.41 3.94 -1.26
N VAL A 80 4.74 3.81 -1.47
CA VAL A 80 5.76 4.17 -0.48
C VAL A 80 5.80 5.69 -0.32
N ALA A 81 5.29 6.17 0.81
CA ALA A 81 4.98 7.59 0.99
C ALA A 81 6.24 8.46 1.07
N ASP A 82 7.39 7.94 1.50
CA ASP A 82 8.61 8.73 1.72
C ASP A 82 9.60 8.75 0.56
N ARG A 83 9.19 8.26 -0.62
CA ARG A 83 10.07 8.13 -1.78
C ARG A 83 9.35 8.55 -3.05
N ASP A 84 10.02 9.36 -3.86
CA ASP A 84 9.47 9.82 -5.15
C ASP A 84 9.35 8.67 -6.17
N ALA A 85 10.25 7.68 -6.11
CA ALA A 85 10.21 6.49 -6.94
C ALA A 85 10.86 5.30 -6.24
N VAL A 86 10.47 4.10 -6.64
CA VAL A 86 11.01 2.83 -6.13
C VAL A 86 11.28 1.83 -7.24
N ARG A 87 12.14 0.85 -6.97
CA ARG A 87 12.25 -0.38 -7.75
C ARG A 87 11.98 -1.59 -6.86
N PHE A 88 11.84 -2.74 -7.49
CA PHE A 88 11.48 -4.01 -6.88
C PHE A 88 12.45 -5.09 -7.32
N CYS A 89 12.89 -5.91 -6.38
CA CYS A 89 13.50 -7.20 -6.68
C CYS A 89 12.51 -8.29 -6.28
N PHE A 90 11.98 -9.02 -7.26
CA PHE A 90 11.08 -10.13 -7.04
C PHE A 90 11.87 -11.43 -6.96
N LEU A 91 12.22 -11.80 -5.73
CA LEU A 91 13.10 -12.94 -5.46
C LEU A 91 12.29 -14.18 -5.13
N ALA A 92 12.74 -15.35 -5.59
CA ALA A 92 12.20 -16.62 -5.12
C ALA A 92 12.42 -16.73 -3.60
N TYR A 93 11.43 -17.21 -2.87
CA TYR A 93 11.49 -17.39 -1.42
C TYR A 93 11.50 -18.88 -1.06
N PRO A 94 12.34 -19.34 -0.12
CA PRO A 94 13.26 -18.54 0.73
C PRO A 94 14.66 -18.32 0.15
N ASP A 95 15.02 -19.00 -0.93
CA ASP A 95 16.44 -19.19 -1.33
C ASP A 95 16.95 -18.20 -2.40
N GLY A 96 16.12 -17.25 -2.84
CA GLY A 96 16.49 -16.29 -3.89
C GLY A 96 17.56 -15.31 -3.43
N THR A 97 18.74 -15.41 -4.04
CA THR A 97 19.87 -14.51 -3.75
C THR A 97 19.81 -13.18 -4.50
N GLY A 98 19.05 -13.13 -5.60
CA GLY A 98 18.99 -11.98 -6.51
C GLY A 98 20.08 -11.96 -7.60
N ALA A 99 20.99 -12.93 -7.63
CA ALA A 99 22.05 -12.97 -8.63
C ALA A 99 21.45 -13.22 -10.03
N GLY A 100 21.77 -12.33 -10.98
CA GLY A 100 21.23 -12.34 -12.34
C GLY A 100 19.75 -11.99 -12.44
N VAL A 101 19.12 -11.47 -11.38
CA VAL A 101 17.74 -10.97 -11.41
C VAL A 101 17.79 -9.46 -11.56
N ASP A 102 17.24 -8.93 -12.64
CA ASP A 102 17.17 -7.49 -12.87
C ASP A 102 16.11 -6.83 -11.96
N PRO A 103 16.36 -5.62 -11.42
CA PRO A 103 15.34 -4.87 -10.70
C PRO A 103 14.21 -4.41 -11.64
N TRP A 104 12.98 -4.42 -11.14
CA TRP A 104 11.78 -4.01 -11.86
C TRP A 104 11.18 -2.71 -11.29
N PRO A 105 10.70 -1.76 -12.10
CA PRO A 105 10.86 -1.72 -13.54
C PRO A 105 12.32 -1.49 -13.93
N GLY A 106 12.72 -2.03 -15.09
CA GLY A 106 14.10 -1.90 -15.58
C GLY A 106 14.47 -0.49 -16.05
N ALA A 107 13.52 0.45 -16.08
CA ALA A 107 13.77 1.84 -16.47
C ALA A 107 14.51 2.62 -15.35
N GLY A 108 15.37 3.55 -15.78
CA GLY A 108 16.24 4.35 -14.92
C GLY A 108 15.53 5.04 -13.75
N GLU A 109 14.35 5.62 -13.99
CA GLU A 109 13.65 6.44 -13.00
C GLU A 109 12.88 5.64 -11.94
N GLY A 110 12.70 4.32 -12.11
CA GLY A 110 11.87 3.51 -11.23
C GLY A 110 10.37 3.76 -11.39
N LEU A 111 9.56 3.17 -10.51
CA LEU A 111 8.12 3.38 -10.44
C LEU A 111 7.82 4.56 -9.51
N ALA A 112 7.41 5.70 -10.07
CA ALA A 112 7.12 6.91 -9.30
C ALA A 112 5.96 6.72 -8.31
N PHE A 113 5.90 7.54 -7.26
CA PHE A 113 4.85 7.51 -6.25
C PHE A 113 3.45 7.64 -6.88
N ALA A 114 2.50 6.86 -6.37
CA ALA A 114 1.15 6.73 -6.89
C ALA A 114 1.06 6.35 -8.38
N ARG A 115 2.14 5.82 -8.98
CA ARG A 115 2.12 5.18 -10.30
C ARG A 115 1.92 3.69 -10.18
N ALA A 116 1.38 3.13 -11.25
CA ALA A 116 1.20 1.72 -11.44
C ALA A 116 1.89 1.27 -12.72
N GLN A 117 2.29 0.00 -12.77
CA GLN A 117 2.71 -0.62 -14.01
C GLN A 117 2.31 -2.09 -14.02
N VAL A 118 1.85 -2.55 -15.18
CA VAL A 118 1.54 -3.96 -15.41
C VAL A 118 2.85 -4.72 -15.65
N VAL A 119 2.99 -5.87 -14.98
CA VAL A 119 4.10 -6.80 -15.18
C VAL A 119 3.76 -7.71 -16.36
N GLU A 120 4.37 -7.43 -17.52
CA GLU A 120 4.16 -8.17 -18.75
C GLU A 120 5.49 -8.40 -19.50
N PRO A 121 5.86 -9.65 -19.84
CA PRO A 121 5.20 -10.89 -19.43
C PRO A 121 5.52 -11.23 -17.96
N LEU A 122 4.57 -11.86 -17.26
CA LEU A 122 4.70 -12.19 -15.82
C LEU A 122 5.98 -12.98 -15.51
N GLY A 123 6.27 -14.03 -16.29
CA GLY A 123 7.42 -14.92 -16.09
C GLY A 123 8.80 -14.28 -16.34
N ALA A 124 8.87 -13.06 -16.90
CA ALA A 124 10.13 -12.33 -17.00
C ALA A 124 10.58 -11.72 -15.66
N VAL A 125 9.63 -11.51 -14.74
CA VAL A 125 9.85 -10.76 -13.50
C VAL A 125 9.53 -11.60 -12.28
N ILE A 126 8.52 -12.46 -12.36
CA ILE A 126 8.06 -13.32 -11.27
C ILE A 126 8.62 -14.73 -11.47
N PRO A 127 9.44 -15.26 -10.54
CA PRO A 127 9.97 -16.62 -10.62
C PRO A 127 8.85 -17.67 -10.70
N GLU A 128 8.86 -18.49 -11.74
CA GLU A 128 7.83 -19.50 -11.96
C GLU A 128 7.82 -20.56 -10.84
N GLY A 129 6.61 -20.88 -10.35
CA GLY A 129 6.40 -21.96 -9.38
C GLY A 129 6.92 -21.72 -7.96
N ALA A 130 7.50 -20.54 -7.69
CA ALA A 130 8.03 -20.19 -6.37
C ALA A 130 7.17 -19.11 -5.69
N SER A 131 7.12 -19.17 -4.35
CA SER A 131 6.68 -18.02 -3.58
C SER A 131 7.68 -16.88 -3.79
N VAL A 132 7.20 -15.65 -3.78
CA VAL A 132 8.04 -14.47 -4.06
C VAL A 132 8.16 -13.64 -2.80
N GLY A 133 9.40 -13.29 -2.44
CA GLY A 133 9.70 -12.32 -1.40
C GLY A 133 10.15 -11.00 -2.04
N PRO A 134 9.23 -10.04 -2.31
CA PRO A 134 9.60 -8.79 -2.94
C PRO A 134 10.52 -7.99 -2.02
N ARG A 135 11.48 -7.29 -2.59
CA ARG A 135 12.28 -6.26 -1.93
C ARG A 135 11.98 -4.94 -2.60
N VAL A 136 11.59 -3.93 -1.84
CA VAL A 136 11.43 -2.57 -2.37
C VAL A 136 12.72 -1.80 -2.16
N ILE A 137 13.13 -1.06 -3.19
CA ILE A 137 14.40 -0.34 -3.26
C ILE A 137 14.11 1.12 -3.57
N ALA A 138 14.75 2.05 -2.85
CA ALA A 138 14.65 3.48 -3.10
C ALA A 138 15.94 4.23 -2.72
N GLY A 139 15.99 5.54 -2.96
CA GLY A 139 17.16 6.38 -2.74
C GLY A 139 17.75 6.85 -4.06
N ASP A 140 19.07 6.82 -4.21
CA ASP A 140 19.74 7.11 -5.47
C ASP A 140 19.61 5.94 -6.45
N LEU A 141 18.51 5.93 -7.22
CA LEU A 141 18.26 4.90 -8.23
C LEU A 141 19.25 4.94 -9.41
N GLY A 142 20.02 6.02 -9.57
CA GLY A 142 21.09 6.11 -10.56
C GLY A 142 22.33 5.30 -10.14
N ALA A 143 22.59 5.20 -8.83
CA ALA A 143 23.70 4.41 -8.29
C ALA A 143 23.56 2.89 -8.52
N ILE A 144 22.37 2.43 -8.93
CA ILE A 144 22.07 1.01 -9.18
C ILE A 144 21.86 0.68 -10.67
N GLU A 145 22.25 1.58 -11.57
CA GLU A 145 22.14 1.32 -13.01
C GLU A 145 23.07 0.17 -13.44
N GLY A 146 22.49 -0.85 -14.10
CA GLY A 146 23.22 -2.02 -14.58
C GLY A 146 23.59 -3.06 -13.51
N LEU A 147 23.19 -2.85 -12.25
CA LEU A 147 23.38 -3.81 -11.17
C LEU A 147 22.21 -4.81 -11.12
N ASP A 148 22.52 -6.06 -10.78
CA ASP A 148 21.49 -7.04 -10.46
C ASP A 148 20.98 -6.88 -9.01
N CYS A 149 19.91 -7.61 -8.68
CA CYS A 149 19.31 -7.54 -7.36
C CYS A 149 20.24 -7.98 -6.22
N ALA A 150 21.19 -8.89 -6.45
CA ALA A 150 22.15 -9.27 -5.41
C ALA A 150 23.15 -8.13 -5.13
N GLU A 151 23.67 -7.50 -6.18
CA GLU A 151 24.58 -6.36 -6.08
C GLU A 151 23.90 -5.16 -5.42
N ILE A 152 22.64 -4.88 -5.75
CA ILE A 152 21.85 -3.81 -5.12
C ILE A 152 21.64 -4.07 -3.63
N LEU A 153 21.31 -5.31 -3.26
CA LEU A 153 21.10 -5.65 -1.85
C LEU A 153 22.40 -5.60 -1.04
N ALA A 154 23.54 -5.93 -1.67
CA ALA A 154 24.85 -5.75 -1.06
C ALA A 154 25.18 -4.26 -0.84
N LEU A 155 24.91 -3.42 -1.84
CA LEU A 155 25.09 -1.96 -1.76
C LEU A 155 24.20 -1.35 -0.67
N ALA A 156 22.95 -1.79 -0.56
CA ALA A 156 22.01 -1.33 0.48
C ALA A 156 22.44 -1.72 1.91
N ALA A 157 23.33 -2.70 2.06
CA ALA A 157 23.83 -3.17 3.36
C ALA A 157 25.11 -2.45 3.83
N GLU A 158 25.65 -1.54 3.03
CA GLU A 158 26.81 -0.73 3.40
C GLU A 158 26.49 0.23 4.57
N ALA A 159 27.53 0.76 5.22
CA ALA A 159 27.36 1.64 6.39
C ALA A 159 26.77 3.03 6.04
N SER A 160 26.89 3.45 4.79
CA SER A 160 26.33 4.72 4.28
C SER A 160 25.81 4.48 2.86
N PRO A 161 24.75 3.67 2.73
CA PRO A 161 24.34 3.15 1.44
C PRO A 161 23.63 4.26 0.65
N PRO A 162 23.86 4.36 -0.67
CA PRO A 162 23.16 5.32 -1.52
C PRO A 162 21.67 4.96 -1.73
N VAL A 163 21.31 3.71 -1.43
CA VAL A 163 19.96 3.16 -1.56
C VAL A 163 19.53 2.43 -0.28
N VAL A 164 18.23 2.35 -0.05
CA VAL A 164 17.61 1.56 1.01
C VAL A 164 16.86 0.41 0.36
N ALA A 165 16.99 -0.79 0.91
CA ALA A 165 16.23 -1.96 0.47
C ALA A 165 15.51 -2.63 1.65
N VAL A 166 14.20 -2.84 1.53
CA VAL A 166 13.36 -3.42 2.59
C VAL A 166 12.64 -4.67 2.10
N ALA A 167 12.61 -5.71 2.95
CA ALA A 167 11.81 -6.90 2.74
C ALA A 167 10.31 -6.58 2.81
N LEU A 168 9.56 -7.00 1.81
CA LEU A 168 8.11 -6.99 1.86
C LEU A 168 7.56 -8.39 2.22
N PRO A 169 6.31 -8.48 2.70
CA PRO A 169 5.62 -9.76 2.88
C PRO A 169 5.69 -10.69 1.66
N VAL A 170 5.86 -11.99 1.92
CA VAL A 170 5.96 -13.02 0.87
C VAL A 170 4.60 -13.25 0.23
N VAL A 171 4.57 -13.29 -1.11
CA VAL A 171 3.40 -13.67 -1.91
C VAL A 171 3.51 -15.14 -2.29
N PRO A 172 2.56 -16.01 -1.89
CA PRO A 172 2.63 -17.44 -2.19
C PRO A 172 2.55 -17.76 -3.69
N ALA A 173 3.31 -18.77 -4.13
CA ALA A 173 3.30 -19.26 -5.52
C ALA A 173 1.90 -19.44 -6.14
N PRO A 174 0.93 -20.08 -5.44
CA PRO A 174 -0.40 -20.33 -6.00
C PRO A 174 -1.12 -19.06 -6.46
N VAL A 175 -0.87 -17.91 -5.82
CA VAL A 175 -1.51 -16.63 -6.16
C VAL A 175 -1.24 -16.26 -7.63
N PHE A 176 -0.02 -16.49 -8.12
CA PHE A 176 0.37 -16.15 -9.49
C PHE A 176 -0.17 -17.13 -10.55
N ALA A 177 -0.63 -18.31 -10.12
CA ALA A 177 -1.26 -19.31 -10.99
C ALA A 177 -2.79 -19.16 -11.06
N GLU A 178 -3.39 -18.29 -10.25
CA GLU A 178 -4.83 -18.04 -10.29
C GLU A 178 -5.21 -17.19 -11.50
N GLU A 179 -6.28 -17.57 -12.20
CA GLU A 179 -6.85 -16.83 -13.34
C GLU A 179 -7.52 -15.50 -12.92
N LYS A 180 -6.75 -14.61 -12.28
CA LYS A 180 -7.21 -13.36 -11.67
C LYS A 180 -6.32 -12.17 -12.02
N SER A 181 -6.91 -10.98 -11.94
CA SER A 181 -6.14 -9.74 -11.95
C SER A 181 -5.66 -9.45 -10.54
N LEU A 182 -4.35 -9.39 -10.34
CA LEU A 182 -3.68 -9.19 -9.06
C LEU A 182 -3.18 -7.75 -8.96
N LEU A 183 -3.36 -7.17 -7.78
CA LEU A 183 -2.80 -5.88 -7.41
C LEU A 183 -1.83 -6.07 -6.26
N LEU A 184 -0.57 -5.66 -6.47
CA LEU A 184 0.44 -5.53 -5.43
C LEU A 184 0.73 -4.05 -5.19
N VAL A 185 0.65 -3.58 -3.95
CA VAL A 185 0.96 -2.20 -3.59
C VAL A 185 2.01 -2.20 -2.51
N ALA A 186 3.18 -1.63 -2.78
CA ALA A 186 4.14 -1.33 -1.73
C ALA A 186 3.65 -0.13 -0.93
N THR A 187 3.69 -0.21 0.40
CA THR A 187 3.05 0.77 1.29
C THR A 187 4.01 1.24 2.38
N GLY A 188 3.60 2.28 3.12
CA GLY A 188 4.31 2.77 4.30
C GLY A 188 5.51 3.65 3.95
N CYS A 189 6.49 3.71 4.86
CA CYS A 189 7.73 4.45 4.66
C CYS A 189 8.94 3.53 4.84
N LEU A 190 9.97 3.71 4.01
CA LEU A 190 11.23 2.96 4.10
C LEU A 190 12.20 3.55 5.13
N GLY A 191 12.00 4.80 5.54
CA GLY A 191 12.90 5.52 6.43
C GLY A 191 14.24 5.83 5.78
N GLY A 192 15.25 6.08 6.61
CA GLY A 192 16.61 6.45 6.18
C GLY A 192 17.06 7.80 6.74
N GLU A 193 18.34 8.13 6.52
CA GLU A 193 18.91 9.39 7.01
C GLU A 193 18.11 10.60 6.50
N GLY A 194 17.81 11.55 7.39
CA GLY A 194 16.99 12.72 7.09
C GLY A 194 15.48 12.49 7.11
N HIS A 195 15.00 11.26 7.34
CA HIS A 195 13.58 10.93 7.39
C HIS A 195 13.01 11.06 8.81
N THR A 196 13.29 12.20 9.46
CA THR A 196 12.74 12.55 10.77
C THR A 196 11.91 13.83 10.69
N HIS A 197 10.70 13.83 11.25
CA HIS A 197 9.84 15.01 11.28
C HIS A 197 8.81 14.94 12.43
N ALA A 198 8.33 16.10 12.91
CA ALA A 198 7.31 16.16 13.97
C ALA A 198 5.97 15.49 13.62
N LEU A 199 5.72 15.25 12.32
CA LEU A 199 4.50 14.63 11.78
C LEU A 199 4.78 13.27 11.12
N GLU A 200 5.98 12.69 11.32
CA GLU A 200 6.39 11.44 10.67
C GLU A 200 5.44 10.28 10.94
N LYS A 201 4.84 10.21 12.13
CA LYS A 201 3.86 9.16 12.46
C LYS A 201 2.54 9.34 11.72
N GLN A 202 2.10 10.58 11.53
CA GLN A 202 0.91 10.87 10.73
C GLN A 202 1.15 10.53 9.24
N ALA A 203 2.39 10.67 8.78
CA ALA A 203 2.78 10.36 7.41
C ALA A 203 3.03 8.86 7.17
N CYS A 204 3.66 8.18 8.11
CA CYS A 204 4.20 6.84 7.93
C CYS A 204 3.51 5.77 8.78
N GLY A 205 2.58 6.15 9.64
CA GLY A 205 1.90 5.28 10.60
C GLY A 205 2.53 5.31 12.00
N ASP A 206 1.76 4.95 13.01
CA ASP A 206 2.13 5.11 14.43
C ASP A 206 3.37 4.32 14.87
N ALA A 207 3.65 3.22 14.17
CA ALA A 207 4.79 2.35 14.41
C ALA A 207 6.10 2.87 13.79
N TYR A 208 6.05 3.92 12.97
CA TYR A 208 7.23 4.43 12.28
C TYR A 208 8.23 5.04 13.24
N THR A 209 9.48 4.64 13.05
CA THR A 209 10.68 5.39 13.45
C THR A 209 11.71 5.27 12.34
N ILE A 210 12.77 6.08 12.38
CA ILE A 210 13.87 5.99 11.39
C ILE A 210 14.51 4.59 11.35
N ASP A 211 14.56 3.89 12.50
CA ASP A 211 15.16 2.55 12.63
C ASP A 211 14.11 1.42 12.50
N THR A 212 12.83 1.75 12.47
CA THR A 212 11.71 0.80 12.36
C THR A 212 10.76 1.31 11.27
N PRO A 213 11.12 1.08 9.99
CA PRO A 213 10.27 1.49 8.89
C PRO A 213 8.95 0.73 8.90
N THR A 214 7.94 1.31 8.26
CA THR A 214 6.58 0.75 8.17
C THR A 214 6.29 0.19 6.78
N ALA A 215 7.34 -0.06 6.00
CA ALA A 215 7.24 -0.64 4.67
C ALA A 215 6.41 -1.93 4.69
N GLY A 216 5.40 -2.00 3.83
CA GLY A 216 4.47 -3.11 3.76
C GLY A 216 4.10 -3.48 2.34
N LEU A 217 3.27 -4.52 2.22
CA LEU A 217 2.69 -4.95 0.96
C LEU A 217 1.20 -5.20 1.16
N VAL A 218 0.39 -4.61 0.30
CA VAL A 218 -1.01 -5.00 0.10
C VAL A 218 -1.07 -5.85 -1.15
N ALA A 219 -1.63 -7.06 -1.03
CA ALA A 219 -1.83 -7.99 -2.14
C ALA A 219 -3.31 -8.37 -2.20
N VAL A 220 -4.01 -7.94 -3.25
CA VAL A 220 -5.46 -8.18 -3.41
C VAL A 220 -5.79 -8.61 -4.83
N ALA A 221 -6.89 -9.35 -4.99
CA ALA A 221 -7.45 -9.65 -6.30
C ALA A 221 -8.43 -8.55 -6.71
N MET A 222 -8.30 -8.07 -7.95
CA MET A 222 -9.23 -7.15 -8.60
C MET A 222 -10.27 -7.96 -9.38
N SER A 223 -11.55 -7.59 -9.25
CA SER A 223 -12.63 -8.28 -9.95
C SER A 223 -12.68 -7.89 -11.42
N ARG A 224 -12.86 -8.88 -12.30
CA ARG A 224 -13.03 -8.67 -13.75
C ARG A 224 -14.48 -8.42 -14.17
N ARG A 225 -15.42 -8.48 -13.22
CA ARG A 225 -16.84 -8.26 -13.50
C ARG A 225 -17.10 -6.86 -14.01
N THR A 226 -17.79 -6.81 -15.14
CA THR A 226 -18.31 -5.59 -15.73
C THR A 226 -19.80 -5.73 -16.04
N ARG A 227 -20.47 -4.60 -16.27
CA ARG A 227 -21.83 -4.54 -16.80
C ARG A 227 -21.82 -3.60 -17.98
N PHE A 228 -22.39 -4.01 -19.10
CA PHE A 228 -22.33 -3.23 -20.35
C PHE A 228 -22.91 -1.81 -20.24
N ASP A 229 -23.83 -1.58 -19.31
CA ASP A 229 -24.53 -0.32 -19.08
C ASP A 229 -24.00 0.48 -17.88
N ARG A 230 -22.93 0.02 -17.22
CA ARG A 230 -22.40 0.63 -15.99
C ARG A 230 -20.88 0.62 -15.96
N ILE A 231 -20.33 1.51 -15.14
CA ILE A 231 -18.93 1.45 -14.73
C ILE A 231 -18.83 0.56 -13.50
N GLY A 232 -17.89 -0.39 -13.50
CA GLY A 232 -17.50 -1.15 -12.32
C GLY A 232 -16.43 -0.40 -11.53
N LEU A 233 -16.63 -0.19 -10.24
CA LEU A 233 -15.67 0.51 -9.37
C LEU A 233 -15.36 -0.33 -8.12
N GLN A 234 -14.08 -0.45 -7.80
CA GLN A 234 -13.60 -0.92 -6.50
C GLN A 234 -12.62 0.08 -5.91
N VAL A 235 -12.39 -0.02 -4.61
CA VAL A 235 -11.41 0.77 -3.88
C VAL A 235 -10.54 -0.18 -3.08
N ALA A 236 -9.23 -0.12 -3.29
CA ALA A 236 -8.22 -0.81 -2.49
C ALA A 236 -7.55 0.19 -1.55
N HIS A 237 -7.42 -0.17 -0.28
CA HIS A 237 -6.79 0.70 0.73
C HIS A 237 -5.36 0.26 1.02
N ALA A 238 -4.40 1.06 0.57
CA ALA A 238 -2.97 0.77 0.68
C ALA A 238 -2.15 1.90 1.34
N SER A 239 -2.80 2.80 2.08
CA SER A 239 -2.09 3.75 2.95
C SER A 239 -1.96 3.18 4.37
N ALA A 240 -0.73 2.86 4.80
CA ALA A 240 -0.50 2.29 6.13
C ALA A 240 -0.75 3.29 7.28
N ALA A 241 -0.73 4.60 6.99
CA ALA A 241 -0.98 5.65 7.96
C ALA A 241 -2.46 6.06 8.06
N THR A 242 -3.30 5.60 7.13
CA THR A 242 -4.72 5.96 7.08
C THR A 242 -5.53 5.00 7.95
N PRO A 243 -6.40 5.51 8.84
CA PRO A 243 -7.33 4.67 9.60
C PRO A 243 -8.39 4.06 8.68
N VAL A 244 -9.37 3.37 9.24
CA VAL A 244 -10.55 2.92 8.46
C VAL A 244 -11.27 4.14 7.89
N ILE A 245 -11.62 4.09 6.60
CA ILE A 245 -12.29 5.20 5.90
C ILE A 245 -13.52 4.73 5.10
N ASP A 246 -14.45 5.65 4.91
CA ASP A 246 -15.44 5.56 3.84
C ASP A 246 -14.91 6.30 2.61
N VAL A 247 -15.21 5.80 1.41
CA VAL A 247 -14.77 6.41 0.14
C VAL A 247 -15.95 6.75 -0.73
N HIS A 248 -16.09 8.04 -1.05
CA HIS A 248 -17.19 8.58 -1.84
C HIS A 248 -16.69 9.19 -3.15
N LEU A 249 -17.53 9.14 -4.20
CA LEU A 249 -17.40 10.00 -5.37
C LEU A 249 -18.33 11.18 -5.26
N THR A 250 -17.78 12.38 -5.35
CA THR A 250 -18.55 13.62 -5.28
C THR A 250 -18.31 14.41 -6.55
N PRO A 251 -19.31 14.53 -7.45
CA PRO A 251 -19.23 15.47 -8.56
C PRO A 251 -19.08 16.90 -8.03
N GLU A 252 -18.28 17.77 -8.66
CA GLU A 252 -18.09 19.18 -8.24
C GLU A 252 -19.38 20.05 -8.36
N ARG A 253 -20.53 19.45 -8.69
CA ARG A 253 -21.83 20.13 -8.72
C ARG A 253 -22.43 20.22 -7.32
N SER A 254 -22.53 21.46 -6.81
CA SER A 254 -22.92 21.83 -5.44
C SER A 254 -24.28 21.34 -4.93
N SER A 255 -25.08 20.63 -5.73
CA SER A 255 -26.41 20.13 -5.36
C SER A 255 -26.54 18.61 -5.29
N VAL A 256 -25.48 17.85 -5.60
CA VAL A 256 -25.54 16.39 -5.66
C VAL A 256 -24.83 15.78 -4.46
N SER A 257 -25.53 14.95 -3.70
CA SER A 257 -24.93 14.14 -2.64
C SER A 257 -23.91 13.16 -3.24
N GLY A 258 -22.75 13.03 -2.62
CA GLY A 258 -21.73 12.06 -3.03
C GLY A 258 -22.28 10.63 -3.02
N VAL A 259 -21.73 9.79 -3.90
CA VAL A 259 -22.05 8.38 -4.01
C VAL A 259 -21.03 7.60 -3.20
N ILE A 260 -21.51 6.84 -2.21
CA ILE A 260 -20.65 5.97 -1.41
C ILE A 260 -20.18 4.81 -2.29
N LEU A 261 -18.88 4.70 -2.51
CA LEU A 261 -18.28 3.57 -3.23
C LEU A 261 -17.93 2.43 -2.30
N ALA A 262 -17.27 2.73 -1.18
CA ALA A 262 -16.83 1.76 -0.19
C ALA A 262 -17.09 2.31 1.21
N GLN A 263 -17.47 1.43 2.13
CA GLN A 263 -17.70 1.72 3.54
C GLN A 263 -16.75 0.91 4.41
N GLU A 264 -16.34 1.47 5.53
CA GLU A 264 -15.49 0.84 6.55
C GLU A 264 -14.26 0.14 5.94
N LEU A 265 -13.65 0.79 4.94
CA LEU A 265 -12.54 0.23 4.20
C LEU A 265 -11.28 0.28 5.07
N SER A 266 -10.83 -0.89 5.52
CA SER A 266 -9.62 -1.05 6.34
C SER A 266 -8.36 -1.24 5.49
N TYR A 267 -7.20 -0.95 6.07
CA TYR A 267 -5.91 -1.18 5.43
C TYR A 267 -5.76 -2.62 4.93
N GLY A 268 -5.35 -2.79 3.67
CA GLY A 268 -5.19 -4.07 3.00
C GLY A 268 -6.48 -4.64 2.39
N ALA A 269 -7.63 -4.01 2.60
CA ALA A 269 -8.89 -4.44 2.01
C ALA A 269 -9.11 -3.87 0.61
N ILE A 270 -9.93 -4.58 -0.18
CA ILE A 270 -10.55 -4.09 -1.41
C ILE A 270 -12.07 -4.22 -1.30
N SER A 271 -12.80 -3.14 -1.61
CA SER A 271 -14.27 -3.10 -1.48
C SER A 271 -14.88 -2.15 -2.52
N PRO A 272 -16.11 -2.40 -2.99
CA PRO A 272 -16.90 -3.59 -2.72
C PRO A 272 -16.45 -4.77 -3.57
N SER A 273 -16.81 -5.97 -3.12
CA SER A 273 -16.69 -7.21 -3.90
C SER A 273 -18.07 -7.89 -3.89
N PRO A 274 -18.80 -7.93 -5.01
CA PRO A 274 -18.42 -7.49 -6.36
C PRO A 274 -18.28 -5.96 -6.51
N PRO A 275 -17.68 -5.47 -7.62
CA PRO A 275 -17.53 -4.05 -7.89
C PRO A 275 -18.85 -3.27 -7.84
N PHE A 276 -18.76 -2.03 -7.38
CA PHE A 276 -19.87 -1.10 -7.39
C PHE A 276 -20.26 -0.81 -8.84
N THR A 277 -21.53 -1.00 -9.18
CA THR A 277 -22.07 -0.79 -10.54
C THR A 277 -23.29 0.13 -10.53
N GLY A 278 -23.40 1.00 -9.52
CA GLY A 278 -24.52 1.92 -9.36
C GLY A 278 -24.50 3.13 -10.29
N LEU A 279 -23.41 3.35 -11.04
CA LEU A 279 -23.22 4.50 -11.91
C LEU A 279 -23.03 4.08 -13.36
N ALA A 280 -23.75 4.73 -14.27
CA ALA A 280 -23.39 4.79 -15.68
C ALA A 280 -22.39 5.93 -15.91
N ARG A 281 -21.71 5.90 -17.05
CA ARG A 281 -20.75 6.93 -17.44
C ARG A 281 -21.37 8.32 -17.50
N ALA A 282 -22.62 8.42 -17.95
CA ALA A 282 -23.34 9.69 -18.02
C ALA A 282 -23.59 10.32 -16.64
N ASP A 283 -23.68 9.50 -15.58
CA ASP A 283 -23.96 9.95 -14.22
C ASP A 283 -22.77 10.70 -13.60
N LEU A 284 -21.53 10.40 -14.05
CA LEU A 284 -20.31 11.04 -13.55
C LEU A 284 -20.11 12.48 -14.04
N GLY A 285 -20.75 12.90 -15.15
CA GLY A 285 -20.42 14.16 -15.80
C GLY A 285 -19.04 14.11 -16.48
N ALA A 286 -18.28 15.21 -16.47
CA ALA A 286 -16.89 15.16 -16.92
C ALA A 286 -16.05 14.50 -15.80
N PRO A 287 -15.29 13.42 -16.06
CA PRO A 287 -14.54 12.70 -15.02
C PRO A 287 -13.59 13.62 -14.27
N GLU A 288 -12.96 14.58 -14.95
CA GLU A 288 -12.09 15.60 -14.36
C GLU A 288 -12.76 16.54 -13.34
N ASP A 289 -14.09 16.63 -13.35
CA ASP A 289 -14.90 17.41 -12.41
C ASP A 289 -15.41 16.55 -11.23
N VAL A 290 -14.96 15.31 -11.10
CA VAL A 290 -15.29 14.44 -9.96
C VAL A 290 -14.17 14.54 -8.92
N ALA A 291 -14.52 14.48 -7.63
CA ALA A 291 -13.57 14.29 -6.55
C ALA A 291 -13.79 12.93 -5.87
N VAL A 292 -12.70 12.29 -5.47
CA VAL A 292 -12.72 11.13 -4.56
C VAL A 292 -12.49 11.65 -3.15
N GLN A 293 -13.44 11.38 -2.26
CA GLN A 293 -13.40 11.85 -0.88
C GLN A 293 -13.25 10.69 0.09
N ALA A 294 -12.32 10.83 1.02
CA ALA A 294 -12.18 9.94 2.17
C ALA A 294 -12.91 10.56 3.36
N TYR A 295 -13.70 9.76 4.07
CA TYR A 295 -14.48 10.17 5.23
C TYR A 295 -14.11 9.33 6.45
N ASP A 296 -14.16 9.95 7.63
CA ASP A 296 -14.15 9.21 8.89
C ASP A 296 -15.53 8.53 9.06
N PRO A 297 -15.59 7.19 9.19
CA PRO A 297 -16.86 6.46 9.24
C PRO A 297 -17.65 6.73 10.54
N VAL A 298 -16.99 7.20 11.60
CA VAL A 298 -17.62 7.49 12.90
C VAL A 298 -18.12 8.93 12.95
N GLU A 299 -17.29 9.88 12.53
CA GLU A 299 -17.62 11.31 12.58
C GLU A 299 -18.41 11.80 11.35
N GLY A 300 -18.31 11.08 10.22
CA GLY A 300 -18.91 11.48 8.94
C GLY A 300 -18.26 12.74 8.34
N THR A 301 -17.05 13.10 8.79
CA THR A 301 -16.31 14.28 8.35
C THR A 301 -15.38 13.93 7.19
N THR A 302 -15.26 14.83 6.22
CA THR A 302 -14.32 14.65 5.10
C THR A 302 -12.89 14.81 5.62
N MET A 303 -12.08 13.75 5.49
CA MET A 303 -10.68 13.75 5.88
C MET A 303 -9.76 14.18 4.73
N ALA A 304 -10.10 13.82 3.49
CA ALA A 304 -9.40 14.25 2.28
C ALA A 304 -10.35 14.33 1.08
N SER A 305 -10.01 15.19 0.12
CA SER A 305 -10.74 15.34 -1.14
C SER A 305 -9.73 15.49 -2.28
N VAL A 306 -9.58 14.43 -3.09
CA VAL A 306 -8.61 14.38 -4.19
C VAL A 306 -9.36 14.54 -5.52
N PRO A 307 -9.09 15.59 -6.31
CA PRO A 307 -9.71 15.75 -7.61
C PRO A 307 -9.33 14.60 -8.55
N MET A 308 -10.30 14.06 -9.30
CA MET A 308 -10.06 12.99 -10.26
C MET A 308 -9.08 13.40 -11.35
N ARG A 309 -9.00 14.69 -11.72
CA ARG A 309 -7.94 15.21 -12.61
C ARG A 309 -6.53 14.91 -12.09
N GLU A 310 -6.31 14.96 -10.78
CA GLU A 310 -5.03 14.64 -10.16
C GLU A 310 -4.79 13.12 -10.16
N ILE A 311 -5.81 12.34 -9.83
CA ILE A 311 -5.78 10.86 -9.86
C ILE A 311 -5.45 10.37 -11.27
N LEU A 312 -6.09 10.94 -12.29
CA LEU A 312 -5.85 10.63 -13.69
C LEU A 312 -4.45 11.02 -14.11
N ALA A 313 -3.97 12.20 -13.68
CA ALA A 313 -2.60 12.62 -13.91
C ALA A 313 -1.57 11.67 -13.26
N ASN A 314 -1.95 10.93 -12.20
CA ASN A 314 -1.17 9.89 -11.53
C ASN A 314 -1.38 8.47 -12.11
N SER A 315 -2.23 8.30 -13.12
CA SER A 315 -2.54 7.00 -13.71
C SER A 315 -2.19 6.92 -15.19
N ASP A 316 -2.19 5.70 -15.74
CA ASP A 316 -2.17 5.46 -17.19
C ASP A 316 -3.59 5.38 -17.78
N VAL A 317 -4.63 5.68 -16.98
CA VAL A 317 -6.02 5.64 -17.42
C VAL A 317 -6.39 6.99 -18.02
N GLU A 318 -6.67 7.01 -19.32
CA GLU A 318 -7.19 8.22 -19.98
C GLU A 318 -8.65 8.47 -19.54
N ALA A 319 -9.02 9.74 -19.34
CA ALA A 319 -10.38 10.14 -18.95
C ALA A 319 -11.45 9.62 -19.94
N THR A 320 -11.10 9.54 -21.23
CA THR A 320 -11.93 9.02 -22.32
C THR A 320 -12.15 7.52 -22.26
N SER A 321 -11.26 6.78 -21.58
CA SER A 321 -11.37 5.32 -21.41
C SER A 321 -12.35 4.92 -20.30
N ILE A 322 -12.71 5.86 -19.41
CA ILE A 322 -13.76 5.68 -18.42
C ILE A 322 -15.10 5.64 -19.16
N ALA A 323 -15.64 4.44 -19.30
CA ALA A 323 -16.85 4.15 -20.07
C ALA A 323 -17.65 2.99 -19.44
N ASP A 324 -18.93 2.89 -19.80
CA ASP A 324 -19.76 1.76 -19.42
C ASP A 324 -19.18 0.44 -19.98
N GLY A 325 -19.36 -0.66 -19.25
CA GLY A 325 -18.76 -1.95 -19.59
C GLY A 325 -17.29 -2.11 -19.16
N ARG A 326 -16.70 -1.10 -18.50
CA ARG A 326 -15.32 -1.15 -17.98
C ARG A 326 -15.32 -1.24 -16.45
N GLY A 327 -14.30 -1.91 -15.91
CA GLY A 327 -14.03 -1.99 -14.48
C GLY A 327 -12.76 -1.21 -14.12
N PHE A 328 -12.81 -0.48 -13.01
CA PHE A 328 -11.68 0.27 -12.47
C PHE A 328 -11.50 0.04 -10.97
N VAL A 329 -10.26 0.21 -10.51
CA VAL A 329 -9.89 0.18 -9.09
C VAL A 329 -9.21 1.49 -8.72
N LEU A 330 -9.74 2.17 -7.72
CA LEU A 330 -9.07 3.27 -7.03
C LEU A 330 -8.16 2.68 -5.96
N VAL A 331 -6.89 3.07 -5.92
CA VAL A 331 -5.93 2.59 -4.90
C VAL A 331 -5.51 3.76 -4.04
N ALA A 332 -5.91 3.76 -2.77
CA ALA A 332 -5.56 4.80 -1.81
C ALA A 332 -4.14 4.59 -1.29
N VAL A 333 -3.26 5.59 -1.40
CA VAL A 333 -1.84 5.52 -1.02
C VAL A 333 -1.36 6.84 -0.38
N GLY A 334 -0.17 6.81 0.24
CA GLY A 334 0.45 8.00 0.84
C GLY A 334 0.24 8.13 2.34
N ALA A 335 0.47 9.34 2.86
CA ALA A 335 0.25 9.71 4.25
C ALA A 335 -1.24 9.61 4.68
N ALA A 336 -1.53 9.77 5.97
CA ALA A 336 -2.91 9.87 6.44
C ALA A 336 -3.63 11.08 5.79
N PRO A 337 -4.93 10.96 5.45
CA PRO A 337 -5.77 12.07 5.01
C PRO A 337 -5.61 13.33 5.88
N GLY A 338 -5.56 14.49 5.22
CA GLY A 338 -5.36 15.79 5.88
C GLY A 338 -3.90 16.11 6.21
N THR A 339 -2.96 15.18 6.03
CA THR A 339 -1.52 15.46 6.18
C THR A 339 -1.02 16.22 4.96
N GLU A 340 -0.72 17.50 5.13
CA GLU A 340 -0.16 18.32 4.06
C GLU A 340 1.26 17.87 3.68
N ARG A 341 1.66 18.23 2.46
CA ARG A 341 3.04 18.07 2.02
C ARG A 341 3.92 19.08 2.78
N GLY A 342 4.81 18.59 3.64
CA GLY A 342 5.66 19.46 4.45
C GLY A 342 6.96 18.84 4.95
N GLY A 343 7.17 17.54 4.72
CA GLY A 343 8.40 16.84 5.05
C GLY A 343 8.87 15.98 3.88
N PHE A 344 9.36 14.79 4.19
CA PHE A 344 9.89 13.82 3.22
C PHE A 344 8.80 12.94 2.57
N TRP A 345 7.54 13.06 3.00
CA TRP A 345 6.45 12.21 2.54
C TRP A 345 5.59 12.84 1.44
N GLN A 346 4.83 11.97 0.78
CA GLN A 346 3.80 12.28 -0.17
C GLN A 346 2.42 12.28 0.51
N PRO A 347 1.56 13.26 0.19
CA PRO A 347 0.23 13.35 0.78
C PRO A 347 -0.66 12.16 0.37
N HIS A 348 -1.77 11.98 1.08
CA HIS A 348 -2.80 11.03 0.69
C HIS A 348 -3.29 11.32 -0.72
N THR A 349 -3.28 10.31 -1.59
CA THR A 349 -3.81 10.41 -2.95
C THR A 349 -4.37 9.07 -3.41
N TYR A 350 -4.87 9.03 -4.64
CA TYR A 350 -5.30 7.80 -5.30
C TYR A 350 -4.60 7.64 -6.64
N THR A 351 -4.45 6.40 -7.06
CA THR A 351 -4.21 6.04 -8.46
C THR A 351 -5.39 5.23 -9.00
N LEU A 352 -5.72 5.42 -10.28
CA LEU A 352 -6.82 4.72 -10.94
C LEU A 352 -6.26 3.65 -11.87
N LEU A 353 -6.75 2.43 -11.73
CA LEU A 353 -6.31 1.27 -12.52
C LEU A 353 -7.49 0.71 -13.30
N GLN A 354 -7.24 0.10 -14.46
CA GLN A 354 -8.20 -0.84 -15.03
C GLN A 354 -8.16 -2.16 -14.25
N SER A 355 -9.33 -2.71 -13.93
CA SER A 355 -9.42 -3.96 -13.14
C SER A 355 -8.89 -5.19 -13.88
N ASP A 356 -8.88 -5.17 -15.21
CA ASP A 356 -8.29 -6.17 -16.09
C ASP A 356 -7.50 -5.43 -17.19
N PRO A 357 -6.29 -4.95 -16.86
CA PRO A 357 -5.52 -4.01 -17.69
C PRO A 357 -4.95 -4.63 -18.96
#